data_AF-A0A2G2WT76-F1
#
_entry.id   AF-A0A2G2WT76-F1
#
_cell.length_a   1.000
_cell.length_b   1.000
_cell.length_c   1.000
_cell.angle_alpha   90.00
_cell.angle_beta   90.00
_cell.angle_gamma   90.00
#
_symmetry.space_group_name_H-M   'P 1'
#
loop_
_entity.id
_entity.type
_entity.pdbx_description
1 polymer ?
#
loop_
_entity_poly.entity_id
_entity_poly.type
_entity_poly.pdbx_seq_one_letter_code
_entity_poly.pdbx_strand_id
1 'polypeptide(L)'
;MEQGHVVDQIHFVHHGVPEEIGIGEDGSEEKIALLQPNSSFGEKSILCNIPQPYIVRVCELCRLIRIDKQSFSNILEIYFHDGRRILNNLLELITTYDSKSTYGLEKDSDFHVKQLESDITFHIGKQEAELSLKVNSAAYHGDLHQLKILIQAGVDPNKKIMMEDHLWYDLS
;
A
#
# COMPACT_ATOMS: atom_id res chain seq x y z
N MET A 1 -13.16 -9.88 -9.60
CA MET A 1 -11.90 -10.42 -9.02
C MET A 1 -12.27 -11.55 -8.10
N GLU A 2 -11.46 -12.60 -8.05
CA GLU A 2 -11.72 -13.78 -7.22
C GLU A 2 -10.87 -13.72 -5.94
N GLN A 3 -11.44 -14.22 -4.84
CA GLN A 3 -10.76 -14.30 -3.54
C GLN A 3 -9.61 -15.32 -3.61
N GLY A 4 -8.51 -15.05 -2.90
CA GLY A 4 -7.38 -15.99 -2.80
C GLY A 4 -6.36 -15.92 -3.94
N HIS A 5 -6.60 -15.09 -4.96
CA HIS A 5 -5.60 -14.81 -5.99
C HIS A 5 -4.76 -13.58 -5.63
N VAL A 6 -3.46 -13.64 -5.91
CA VAL A 6 -2.62 -12.43 -5.93
C VAL A 6 -3.06 -11.60 -7.13
N VAL A 7 -3.46 -10.36 -6.86
CA VAL A 7 -3.95 -9.43 -7.86
C VAL A 7 -2.89 -8.36 -8.09
N ASP A 8 -2.34 -8.31 -9.30
CA ASP A 8 -1.35 -7.31 -9.70
C ASP A 8 -1.99 -6.03 -10.27
N GLN A 9 -3.23 -5.71 -9.89
CA GLN A 9 -4.00 -4.58 -10.42
C GLN A 9 -4.86 -3.89 -9.35
N ILE A 10 -4.71 -2.58 -9.21
CA ILE A 10 -5.58 -1.73 -8.39
C ILE A 10 -6.65 -1.13 -9.30
N HIS A 11 -7.88 -1.09 -8.79
CA HIS A 11 -9.02 -0.56 -9.51
C HIS A 11 -9.65 0.60 -8.75
N PHE A 12 -10.11 1.61 -9.48
CA PHE A 12 -10.87 2.74 -8.94
C PHE A 12 -12.23 2.79 -9.61
N VAL A 13 -13.28 2.94 -8.81
CA VAL A 13 -14.65 3.00 -9.30
C VAL A 13 -14.93 4.40 -9.84
N HIS A 14 -15.06 4.53 -11.16
CA HIS A 14 -15.50 5.78 -11.79
C HIS A 14 -17.03 5.84 -11.92
N HIS A 15 -17.69 4.71 -12.18
CA HIS A 15 -19.14 4.61 -12.29
C HIS A 15 -19.64 3.21 -11.93
N GLY A 16 -20.88 3.12 -11.44
CA GLY A 16 -21.52 1.90 -10.94
C GLY A 16 -21.16 1.61 -9.49
N VAL A 17 -21.77 0.58 -8.91
CA VAL A 17 -21.56 0.18 -7.51
C VAL A 17 -21.23 -1.31 -7.40
N PRO A 18 -19.95 -1.72 -7.55
CA PRO A 18 -19.52 -3.10 -7.30
C PRO A 18 -19.78 -3.53 -5.85
N GLU A 19 -19.91 -4.83 -5.63
CA GLU A 19 -20.09 -5.43 -4.31
C GLU A 19 -18.81 -6.16 -3.89
N GLU A 20 -18.39 -5.97 -2.65
CA GLU A 20 -17.38 -6.80 -1.98
C GLU A 20 -18.08 -7.96 -1.27
N ILE A 21 -17.60 -9.17 -1.51
CA ILE A 21 -18.22 -10.41 -1.04
C ILE A 21 -17.15 -11.29 -0.39
N GLY A 22 -17.40 -11.70 0.84
CA GLY A 22 -16.60 -12.69 1.55
C GLY A 22 -17.17 -14.09 1.36
N ILE A 23 -16.31 -15.10 1.47
CA ILE A 23 -16.74 -16.49 1.61
C ILE A 23 -16.59 -16.87 3.08
N GLY A 24 -17.70 -17.24 3.73
CA GLY A 24 -17.73 -17.75 5.10
C GLY A 24 -17.14 -19.17 5.20
N GLU A 25 -16.91 -19.65 6.42
CA GLU A 25 -16.33 -20.98 6.67
C GLU A 25 -17.20 -22.13 6.13
N ASP A 26 -18.51 -21.91 6.03
CA ASP A 26 -19.48 -22.85 5.46
C ASP A 26 -19.54 -22.77 3.92
N GLY A 27 -18.72 -21.93 3.29
CA GLY A 27 -18.70 -21.68 1.85
C GLY A 27 -19.81 -20.75 1.37
N SER A 28 -20.61 -20.17 2.27
CA SER A 28 -21.65 -19.21 1.91
C SER A 28 -21.07 -17.84 1.54
N GLU A 29 -21.72 -17.16 0.60
CA GLU A 29 -21.36 -15.80 0.22
C GLU A 29 -21.99 -14.78 1.18
N GLU A 30 -21.17 -13.93 1.77
CA GLU A 30 -21.62 -12.82 2.61
C GLU A 30 -21.24 -11.48 1.95
N LYS A 31 -22.22 -10.58 1.85
CA LYS A 31 -21.98 -9.23 1.31
C LYS A 31 -21.31 -8.36 2.37
N ILE A 32 -20.06 -7.97 2.11
CA ILE A 32 -19.24 -7.15 3.01
C ILE A 32 -19.58 -5.66 2.82
N ALA A 33 -19.52 -5.18 1.58
CA ALA A 33 -19.63 -3.75 1.30
C ALA A 33 -20.13 -3.44 -0.11
N LEU A 34 -20.56 -2.20 -0.30
CA LEU A 34 -20.86 -1.59 -1.58
C LEU A 34 -19.79 -0.54 -1.91
N LEU A 35 -19.10 -0.74 -3.03
CA LEU A 35 -18.04 0.15 -3.51
C LEU A 35 -18.65 1.33 -4.27
N GLN A 36 -18.80 2.46 -3.58
CA GLN A 36 -19.32 3.70 -4.17
C GLN A 36 -18.34 4.30 -5.18
N PRO A 37 -18.80 5.15 -6.12
CA PRO A 37 -17.90 5.93 -6.97
C PRO A 37 -16.81 6.64 -6.16
N ASN A 38 -15.59 6.62 -6.69
CA ASN A 38 -14.33 7.06 -6.08
C ASN A 38 -13.73 6.13 -5.02
N SER A 39 -14.33 4.97 -4.75
CA SER A 39 -13.66 3.92 -3.98
C SER A 39 -12.58 3.21 -4.81
N SER A 40 -11.67 2.53 -4.11
CA SER A 40 -10.67 1.64 -4.71
C SER A 40 -10.81 0.22 -4.16
N PHE A 41 -10.29 -0.74 -4.92
CA PHE A 41 -10.10 -2.12 -4.45
C PHE A 41 -8.86 -2.75 -5.11
N GLY A 42 -8.28 -3.74 -4.45
CA GLY A 42 -7.04 -4.41 -4.89
C GLY A 42 -5.76 -3.83 -4.26
N GLU A 43 -5.87 -2.73 -3.52
CA GLU A 43 -4.73 -2.07 -2.86
C GLU A 43 -4.02 -2.99 -1.86
N LYS A 44 -4.78 -3.79 -1.10
CA LYS A 44 -4.22 -4.76 -0.16
C LYS A 44 -3.35 -5.80 -0.86
N SER A 45 -3.78 -6.29 -2.03
CA SER A 45 -3.02 -7.31 -2.76
C SER A 45 -1.76 -6.74 -3.40
N ILE A 46 -1.82 -5.55 -3.99
CA ILE A 46 -0.63 -4.92 -4.59
C ILE A 46 0.38 -4.47 -3.54
N LEU A 47 -0.07 -3.70 -2.54
CA LEU A 47 0.83 -3.01 -1.60
C LEU A 47 1.49 -3.99 -0.64
N CYS A 48 0.81 -5.10 -0.34
CA CYS A 48 1.29 -6.06 0.64
C CYS A 48 1.61 -7.44 0.07
N ASN A 49 1.40 -7.66 -1.23
CA ASN A 49 1.61 -8.95 -1.87
C ASN A 49 0.84 -10.12 -1.21
N ILE A 50 -0.33 -9.82 -0.60
CA ILE A 50 -1.22 -10.83 -0.04
C ILE A 50 -2.30 -11.24 -1.05
N PRO A 51 -2.82 -12.48 -0.97
CA PRO A 51 -4.01 -12.86 -1.74
C PRO A 51 -5.18 -11.92 -1.45
N GLN A 52 -5.97 -11.60 -2.47
CA GLN A 52 -7.16 -10.76 -2.30
C GLN A 52 -8.11 -11.39 -1.27
N PRO A 53 -8.48 -10.69 -0.19
CA PRO A 53 -9.23 -11.29 0.92
C PRO A 53 -10.74 -11.45 0.64
N TYR A 54 -11.26 -10.90 -0.46
CA TYR A 54 -12.67 -10.95 -0.83
C TYR A 54 -12.86 -10.93 -2.35
N ILE A 55 -14.02 -11.38 -2.81
CA ILE A 55 -14.48 -11.28 -4.18
C ILE A 55 -14.98 -9.85 -4.42
N VAL A 56 -14.70 -9.31 -5.61
CA VAL A 56 -15.36 -8.10 -6.10
C VAL A 56 -16.25 -8.46 -7.28
N ARG A 57 -17.56 -8.30 -7.09
CA ARG A 57 -18.62 -8.61 -8.06
C ARG A 57 -19.21 -7.35 -8.64
N VAL A 58 -19.43 -7.36 -9.95
CA VAL A 58 -20.09 -6.27 -10.67
C VAL A 58 -21.52 -6.69 -10.97
N CYS A 59 -22.50 -6.01 -10.37
CA CYS A 59 -23.93 -6.34 -10.49
C CYS A 59 -24.66 -5.50 -11.55
N GLU A 60 -24.02 -4.42 -12.03
CA GLU A 60 -24.52 -3.51 -13.05
C GLU A 60 -23.37 -3.00 -13.94
N LEU A 61 -23.65 -2.13 -14.91
CA LEU A 61 -22.58 -1.58 -15.76
C LEU A 61 -21.65 -0.67 -14.92
N CYS A 62 -20.45 -1.17 -14.61
CA CYS A 62 -19.42 -0.40 -13.93
C CYS A 62 -18.36 0.12 -14.91
N ARG A 63 -17.85 1.32 -14.66
CA ARG A 63 -16.62 1.84 -15.30
C ARG A 63 -15.53 1.92 -14.24
N LEU A 64 -14.44 1.22 -14.50
CA LEU A 64 -13.31 1.11 -13.59
C LEU A 64 -12.07 1.68 -14.27
N ILE A 65 -11.26 2.43 -13.52
CA ILE A 65 -9.90 2.76 -13.90
C ILE A 65 -9.01 1.66 -13.32
N ARG A 66 -8.11 1.12 -14.14
CA ARG A 66 -7.23 0.02 -13.77
C ARG A 66 -5.78 0.45 -13.91
N ILE A 67 -4.99 0.21 -12.88
CA ILE A 67 -3.54 0.45 -12.88
C ILE A 67 -2.86 -0.87 -12.50
N ASP A 68 -1.88 -1.31 -13.28
CA ASP A 68 -1.09 -2.49 -12.95
C ASP A 68 -0.05 -2.19 -11.86
N LYS A 69 0.41 -3.23 -11.17
CA LYS A 69 1.38 -3.17 -10.08
C LYS A 69 2.64 -2.39 -10.44
N GLN A 70 3.21 -2.61 -11.63
CA GLN A 70 4.44 -1.93 -12.01
C GLN A 70 4.18 -0.43 -12.22
N SER A 71 3.12 -0.07 -12.95
CA SER A 71 2.74 1.33 -13.14
C SER A 71 2.43 2.03 -11.82
N PHE A 72 1.73 1.35 -10.90
CA PHE A 72 1.42 1.90 -9.58
C PHE A 72 2.69 2.10 -8.75
N SER A 73 3.57 1.11 -8.67
CA SER A 73 4.86 1.24 -7.98
C SER A 73 5.70 2.40 -8.53
N ASN A 74 5.78 2.53 -9.86
CA ASN A 74 6.50 3.64 -10.49
C ASN A 74 5.91 5.01 -10.11
N ILE A 75 4.58 5.12 -10.00
CA ILE A 75 3.92 6.37 -9.55
C ILE A 75 4.31 6.68 -8.10
N LEU A 76 4.27 5.70 -7.20
CA LEU A 76 4.63 5.90 -5.79
C LEU A 76 6.12 6.25 -5.61
N GLU A 77 6.99 5.72 -6.47
CA GLU A 77 8.41 6.08 -6.51
C GLU A 77 8.66 7.51 -7.03
N ILE A 78 7.80 8.05 -7.89
CA ILE A 78 7.95 9.45 -8.35
C ILE A 78 7.39 10.41 -7.29
N TYR A 79 6.24 10.07 -6.69
CA TYR A 79 5.51 10.90 -5.73
C TYR A 79 5.66 10.37 -4.32
N PHE A 80 6.89 10.30 -3.81
CA PHE A 80 7.23 9.69 -2.52
C PHE A 80 6.36 10.14 -1.34
N HIS A 81 6.07 11.44 -1.27
CA HIS A 81 5.23 11.98 -0.20
C HIS A 81 3.82 11.37 -0.21
N ASP A 82 3.21 11.29 -1.40
CA ASP A 82 1.87 10.73 -1.57
C ASP A 82 1.89 9.20 -1.43
N GLY A 83 2.96 8.55 -1.90
CA GLY A 83 3.20 7.13 -1.67
C GLY A 83 3.24 6.77 -0.18
N ARG A 84 3.95 7.57 0.63
CA ARG A 84 3.96 7.43 2.09
C ARG A 84 2.56 7.60 2.68
N ARG A 85 1.79 8.60 2.23
CA ARG A 85 0.43 8.82 2.71
C ARG A 85 -0.47 7.63 2.42
N ILE A 86 -0.37 7.04 1.23
CA ILE A 86 -1.13 5.85 0.84
C ILE A 86 -0.78 4.66 1.75
N LEU A 87 0.52 4.40 1.97
CA LEU A 87 0.97 3.32 2.86
C LEU A 87 0.51 3.53 4.32
N ASN A 88 0.57 4.75 4.82
CA ASN A 88 0.06 5.09 6.16
C ASN A 88 -1.46 4.90 6.28
N ASN A 89 -2.21 5.32 5.27
CA ASN A 89 -3.67 5.11 5.23
C ASN A 89 -4.01 3.61 5.21
N LEU A 90 -3.23 2.80 4.48
CA LEU A 90 -3.41 1.36 4.47
C LEU A 90 -3.11 0.75 5.84
N LEU A 91 -2.03 1.18 6.49
CA LEU A 91 -1.67 0.75 7.84
C LEU A 91 -2.76 1.10 8.87
N GLU A 92 -3.30 2.31 8.81
CA GLU A 92 -4.42 2.74 9.65
C GLU A 92 -5.68 1.89 9.40
N LEU A 93 -5.97 1.55 8.13
CA LEU A 93 -7.07 0.64 7.80
C LEU A 93 -6.84 -0.75 8.39
N ILE A 94 -5.66 -1.34 8.21
CA ILE A 94 -5.35 -2.68 8.73
C ILE A 94 -5.49 -2.72 10.27
N THR A 95 -4.88 -1.76 10.97
CA THR A 95 -4.90 -1.64 12.43
C THR A 95 -6.30 -1.35 12.99
N THR A 96 -7.13 -0.55 12.31
CA THR A 96 -8.51 -0.26 12.76
C THR A 96 -9.45 -1.43 12.53
N TYR A 97 -9.26 -2.21 11.46
CA TYR A 97 -10.03 -3.45 11.24
C TYR A 97 -9.76 -4.48 12.34
N ASP A 98 -8.54 -4.57 12.86
CA ASP A 98 -8.18 -5.45 13.99
C ASP A 98 -8.99 -5.12 15.27
N SER A 99 -9.23 -3.83 15.53
CA SER A 99 -10.02 -3.39 16.68
C SER A 99 -11.54 -3.65 16.58
N LYS A 100 -12.05 -3.99 15.37
CA LYS A 100 -13.48 -4.08 15.06
C LYS A 100 -13.92 -5.45 14.52
N SER A 101 -13.13 -6.50 14.78
CA SER A 101 -13.51 -7.88 14.46
C SER A 101 -14.82 -8.27 15.16
N THR A 102 -15.92 -8.00 14.46
CA THR A 102 -17.30 -8.46 14.73
C THR A 102 -17.67 -9.60 13.78
N TYR A 103 -16.73 -10.08 12.96
CA TYR A 103 -16.94 -11.16 12.01
C TYR A 103 -15.82 -12.18 12.19
N GLY A 104 -16.20 -13.40 12.55
CA GLY A 104 -15.36 -14.44 13.16
C GLY A 104 -14.33 -15.09 12.24
N LEU A 105 -13.44 -14.30 11.63
CA LEU A 105 -12.20 -14.81 11.07
C LEU A 105 -11.16 -14.85 12.20
N GLU A 106 -10.97 -16.04 12.77
CA GLU A 106 -10.14 -16.28 13.96
C GLU A 106 -8.63 -16.08 13.72
N LYS A 107 -7.98 -15.49 14.74
CA LYS A 107 -6.59 -15.62 15.25
C LYS A 107 -5.36 -15.68 14.30
N ASP A 108 -5.44 -16.31 13.13
CA ASP A 108 -4.38 -16.22 12.10
C ASP A 108 -4.41 -14.85 11.42
N SER A 109 -5.54 -14.15 11.46
CA SER A 109 -5.68 -12.77 11.00
C SER A 109 -4.75 -11.82 11.76
N ASP A 110 -4.55 -11.98 13.06
CA ASP A 110 -3.67 -11.13 13.87
C ASP A 110 -2.19 -11.33 13.52
N PHE A 111 -1.77 -12.58 13.27
CA PHE A 111 -0.39 -12.85 12.81
C PHE A 111 -0.16 -12.31 11.40
N HIS A 112 -1.09 -12.55 10.48
CA HIS A 112 -1.01 -12.02 9.12
C HIS A 112 -1.09 -10.50 9.09
N VAL A 113 -1.89 -9.87 9.94
CA VAL A 113 -2.00 -8.41 10.11
C VAL A 113 -0.70 -7.84 10.67
N LYS A 114 -0.14 -8.41 11.74
CA LYS A 114 1.15 -7.96 12.31
C LYS A 114 2.30 -8.12 11.32
N GLN A 115 2.31 -9.22 10.55
CA GLN A 115 3.27 -9.41 9.48
C GLN A 115 3.08 -8.36 8.38
N LEU A 116 1.84 -8.03 8.03
CA LEU A 116 1.49 -6.97 7.08
C LEU A 116 1.97 -5.60 7.53
N GLU A 117 1.75 -5.28 8.80
CA GLU A 117 2.20 -4.03 9.43
C GLU A 117 3.73 -3.93 9.39
N SER A 118 4.42 -5.03 9.71
CA SER A 118 5.88 -5.11 9.63
C SER A 118 6.38 -4.93 8.20
N ASP A 119 5.75 -5.58 7.22
CA ASP A 119 6.13 -5.49 5.80
C ASP A 119 5.92 -4.07 5.25
N ILE A 120 4.79 -3.43 5.56
CA ILE A 120 4.52 -2.03 5.18
C ILE A 120 5.55 -1.09 5.85
N THR A 121 5.79 -1.26 7.14
CA THR A 121 6.73 -0.43 7.90
C THR A 121 8.16 -0.57 7.36
N PHE A 122 8.57 -1.80 7.05
CA PHE A 122 9.85 -2.08 6.42
C PHE A 122 9.96 -1.41 5.04
N HIS A 123 8.91 -1.50 4.23
CA HIS A 123 8.90 -0.88 2.90
C HIS A 123 8.98 0.64 2.97
N ILE A 124 8.27 1.27 3.92
CA ILE A 124 8.40 2.70 4.20
C ILE A 124 9.85 3.04 4.58
N GLY A 125 10.43 2.31 5.53
CA GLY A 125 11.82 2.52 5.97
C GLY A 125 12.84 2.40 4.82
N LYS A 126 12.68 1.38 3.97
CA LYS A 126 13.52 1.18 2.78
C LYS A 126 13.42 2.37 1.81
N GLN A 127 12.20 2.80 1.48
CA GLN A 127 11.98 3.95 0.60
C GLN A 127 12.59 5.24 1.17
N GLU A 128 12.53 5.42 2.50
CA GLU A 128 13.16 6.57 3.16
C GLU A 128 14.69 6.55 3.10
N ALA A 129 15.30 5.38 3.27
CA ALA A 129 16.74 5.21 3.14
C ALA A 129 17.20 5.50 1.70
N GLU A 130 16.53 4.92 0.71
CA GLU A 130 16.83 5.15 -0.71
C GLU A 130 16.68 6.62 -1.12
N LEU A 131 15.62 7.27 -0.65
CA LEU A 131 15.39 8.70 -0.89
C LEU A 131 16.51 9.56 -0.31
N SER A 132 16.94 9.25 0.91
CA SER A 132 18.00 9.98 1.57
C SER A 132 19.35 9.80 0.86
N LEU A 133 19.63 8.60 0.36
CA LEU A 133 20.81 8.34 -0.48
C LEU A 133 20.78 9.16 -1.78
N LYS A 134 19.61 9.25 -2.46
CA LYS A 134 19.45 10.05 -3.68
C LYS A 134 19.71 11.54 -3.40
N VAL A 135 19.18 12.08 -2.30
CA VAL A 135 19.39 13.48 -1.89
C VAL A 135 20.84 13.75 -1.54
N ASN A 136 21.46 12.90 -0.72
CA ASN A 136 22.86 13.04 -0.32
C ASN A 136 23.80 12.96 -1.53
N SER A 137 23.53 12.05 -2.47
CA SER A 137 24.30 11.95 -3.71
C SER A 137 24.15 13.20 -4.58
N ALA A 138 22.93 13.70 -4.78
CA ALA A 138 22.70 14.91 -5.55
C ALA A 138 23.38 16.14 -4.90
N ALA A 139 23.35 16.25 -3.57
CA ALA A 139 24.05 17.29 -2.83
C ALA A 139 25.58 17.18 -2.94
N TYR A 140 26.13 15.97 -2.79
CA TYR A 140 27.57 15.71 -2.89
C TYR A 140 28.13 16.10 -4.26
N HIS A 141 27.41 15.75 -5.34
CA HIS A 141 27.81 16.07 -6.71
C HIS A 141 27.44 17.50 -7.14
N GLY A 142 26.74 18.27 -6.30
CA GLY A 142 26.26 19.61 -6.64
C GLY A 142 25.19 19.64 -7.73
N ASP A 143 24.43 18.55 -7.92
CA ASP A 143 23.36 18.46 -8.91
C ASP A 143 22.09 19.20 -8.41
N LEU A 144 22.10 20.52 -8.59
CA LEU A 144 21.00 21.40 -8.20
C LEU A 144 19.69 21.09 -8.93
N HIS A 145 19.76 20.50 -10.14
CA HIS A 145 18.57 20.13 -10.90
C HIS A 145 17.86 18.94 -10.24
N GLN A 146 18.62 17.89 -9.91
CA GLN A 146 18.08 16.73 -9.18
C GLN A 146 17.58 17.11 -7.79
N LEU A 147 18.31 17.95 -7.04
CA LEU A 147 17.83 18.44 -5.74
C LEU A 147 16.50 19.17 -5.84
N LYS A 148 16.32 20.02 -6.87
CA LYS A 148 15.06 20.73 -7.10
C LYS A 148 13.90 19.77 -7.38
N ILE A 149 14.12 18.74 -8.22
CA ILE A 149 13.11 17.72 -8.51
C ILE A 149 12.72 16.97 -7.24
N LEU A 150 13.71 16.52 -6.45
CA LEU A 150 13.49 15.78 -5.21
C LEU A 150 12.69 16.63 -4.20
N ILE A 151 13.05 17.90 -4.00
CA ILE A 151 12.30 18.79 -3.11
C ILE A 151 10.86 19.00 -3.61
N GLN A 152 10.66 19.18 -4.92
CA GLN A 152 9.33 19.31 -5.51
C GLN A 152 8.47 18.04 -5.35
N ALA A 153 9.10 16.86 -5.31
CA ALA A 153 8.45 15.58 -5.03
C ALA A 153 8.10 15.39 -3.53
N GLY A 154 8.35 16.39 -2.68
CA GLY A 154 7.96 16.40 -1.27
C GLY A 154 9.02 15.84 -0.32
N VAL A 155 10.28 15.76 -0.76
CA VAL A 155 11.41 15.41 0.12
C VAL A 155 11.67 16.52 1.13
N ASP A 156 11.79 16.16 2.41
CA ASP A 156 12.25 17.08 3.46
C ASP A 156 13.78 17.01 3.62
N PRO A 157 14.53 18.04 3.20
CA PRO A 157 15.99 18.06 3.31
C PRO A 157 16.50 18.21 4.76
N ASN A 158 15.64 18.58 5.72
CA ASN A 158 16.01 18.68 7.12
C ASN A 158 15.76 17.39 7.91
N LYS A 159 15.16 16.38 7.28
CA LYS A 159 14.88 15.10 7.93
C LYS A 159 16.21 14.40 8.23
N LYS A 160 16.55 14.29 9.51
CA LYS A 160 17.67 13.45 9.96
C LYS A 160 17.28 11.98 9.80
N ILE A 161 18.08 11.23 9.08
CA ILE A 161 17.98 9.77 9.06
C ILE A 161 18.42 9.29 10.45
N MET A 162 17.55 8.60 11.19
CA MET A 162 18.04 7.70 12.23
C MET A 162 18.54 6.46 11.50
N MET A 163 19.81 6.44 11.11
CA MET A 163 20.46 5.16 10.81
C MET A 163 20.56 4.45 12.16
N GLU A 164 19.83 3.35 12.35
CA GLU A 164 20.10 2.47 13.48
C GLU A 164 21.59 2.11 13.47
N ASP A 165 22.25 2.28 14.61
CA ASP A 165 23.70 2.17 14.81
C ASP A 165 24.33 0.82 14.43
N HIS A 166 23.53 -0.14 13.96
CA HIS A 166 23.96 -1.51 13.68
C HIS A 166 24.67 -1.71 12.33
N LEU A 167 24.67 -0.74 11.41
CA LEU A 167 25.32 -0.89 10.09
C LEU A 167 26.73 -0.29 9.98
N TRP A 168 27.27 0.30 11.06
CA TRP A 168 28.64 0.84 11.05
C TRP A 168 29.73 -0.22 11.25
N TYR A 169 29.41 -1.40 11.80
CA TYR A 169 30.42 -2.41 12.15
C TYR A 169 30.88 -3.29 10.99
N ASP A 170 30.20 -3.27 9.84
CA ASP A 170 30.51 -4.18 8.72
C ASP A 170 31.36 -3.56 7.60
N LEU A 171 31.84 -2.30 7.75
CA LEU A 171 32.66 -1.62 6.74
C LEU A 171 33.93 -0.94 7.27
N SER A 172 34.44 -1.37 8.42
CA SER A 172 35.77 -0.98 8.95
C SER A 172 36.68 -2.19 9.11
#